data_AF-A0A4Q6A7C2-F1
#
_entry.id   AF-A0A4Q6A7C2-F1
#
_cell.length_a   1.000
_cell.length_b   1.000
_cell.length_c   1.000
_cell.angle_alpha   90.00
_cell.angle_beta   90.00
_cell.angle_gamma   90.00
#
_symmetry.space_group_name_H-M   'P 1'
#
loop_
_entity.id
_entity.type
_entity.pdbx_description
1 polymer ?
#
loop_
_entity_poly.entity_id
_entity_poly.type
_entity_poly.pdbx_seq_one_letter_code
_entity_poly.pdbx_strand_id
1 'polypeptide(L)' 'MTEILQTIRQLAKQTAPEAISIRRHLHANPELSYEEFETSAFVKGKLETMGLSPVVMAKTGLTA' A
#
# COMPACT_ATOMS: atom_id res chain seq x y z
N MET A 1 16.02 -15.25 -16.46
CA MET A 1 14.72 -15.17 -15.74
C MET A 1 14.87 -15.48 -14.26
N THR A 2 15.62 -16.52 -13.88
CA THR A 2 15.90 -16.87 -12.48
C THR A 2 16.55 -15.74 -11.69
N GLU A 3 17.44 -14.96 -12.30
CA GLU A 3 18.11 -13.83 -11.64
C GLU A 3 17.15 -12.72 -11.22
N ILE A 4 16.23 -12.31 -12.10
CA ILE A 4 15.19 -11.31 -11.78
C ILE A 4 14.34 -11.77 -10.59
N LEU A 5 13.95 -13.05 -10.56
CA LEU A 5 13.18 -13.61 -9.44
C LEU A 5 13.95 -13.54 -8.11
N GLN A 6 15.26 -13.81 -8.12
CA GLN A 6 16.09 -13.69 -6.91
C GLN A 6 16.21 -12.24 -6.46
N THR A 7 16.39 -11.30 -7.40
CA THR A 7 16.44 -9.86 -7.09
C THR A 7 15.14 -9.39 -6.47
N ILE A 8 13.98 -9.77 -7.02
CA ILE A 8 12.67 -9.40 -6.46
C ILE A 8 12.51 -9.96 -5.04
N ARG A 9 12.90 -11.22 -4.81
CA ARG A 9 12.84 -11.84 -3.48
C ARG A 9 13.75 -11.12 -2.47
N GLN A 10 14.93 -10.70 -2.90
CA GLN A 10 15.87 -9.98 -2.05
C GLN A 10 15.33 -8.59 -1.69
N LEU A 11 14.80 -7.86 -2.67
CA LEU A 11 14.17 -6.56 -2.43
C LEU A 11 12.93 -6.68 -1.52
N ALA A 12 12.09 -7.69 -1.71
CA ALA A 12 10.92 -7.94 -0.86
C ALA A 12 11.31 -8.19 0.61
N LYS A 13 12.43 -8.89 0.87
CA LYS A 13 12.96 -9.05 2.23
C LYS A 13 13.42 -7.72 2.83
N GLN A 14 14.03 -6.86 2.02
CA GLN A 14 14.50 -5.55 2.45
C GLN A 14 13.34 -4.58 2.76
N THR A 15 12.24 -4.66 2.01
CA THR A 15 11.05 -3.80 2.21
C THR A 15 10.05 -4.36 3.23
N ALA A 16 10.24 -5.60 3.69
CA ALA A 16 9.35 -6.25 4.66
C ALA A 16 9.06 -5.43 5.94
N PRO A 17 10.03 -4.72 6.56
CA PRO A 17 9.74 -3.88 7.73
C PRO A 17 8.71 -2.78 7.45
N GLU A 18 8.75 -2.16 6.28
CA GLU A 18 7.76 -1.15 5.88
C GLU A 18 6.39 -1.79 5.66
N ALA A 19 6.32 -2.93 4.96
CA ALA A 19 5.07 -3.66 4.76
C ALA A 19 4.42 -4.06 6.09
N ILE A 20 5.22 -4.47 7.09
CA ILE A 20 4.74 -4.77 8.44
C ILE A 20 4.19 -3.51 9.12
N SER A 21 4.83 -2.36 8.96
CA SER A 21 4.36 -1.09 9.51
C SER A 21 3.03 -0.65 8.87
N ILE A 22 2.92 -0.74 7.55
CA ILE A 22 1.67 -0.52 6.80
C ILE A 22 0.56 -1.43 7.33
N ARG A 23 0.82 -2.74 7.46
CA ARG A 23 -0.16 -3.69 8.00
C ARG A 23 -0.61 -3.31 9.42
N ARG A 24 0.31 -2.93 10.30
CA ARG A 24 -0.02 -2.52 11.68
C ARG A 24 -0.91 -1.28 11.69
N HIS A 25 -0.62 -0.29 10.84
CA HIS A 25 -1.46 0.90 10.70
C HIS A 25 -2.87 0.53 10.24
N LEU A 26 -3.00 -0.26 9.17
CA LEU A 26 -4.31 -0.68 8.65
C LEU A 26 -5.11 -1.49 9.68
N HIS A 27 -4.47 -2.43 10.37
CA HIS A 27 -5.13 -3.22 11.42
C HIS A 27 -5.56 -2.39 12.65
N ALA A 28 -4.90 -1.26 12.92
CA ALA A 28 -5.24 -0.38 14.03
C ALA A 28 -6.38 0.59 13.71
N ASN A 29 -6.74 0.74 12.43
CA ASN A 29 -7.74 1.71 11.95
C ASN A 29 -8.81 1.02 11.06
N PRO A 30 -9.62 0.09 11.60
CA PRO A 30 -10.71 -0.50 10.84
C PRO A 30 -11.83 0.53 10.61
N GLU A 31 -12.34 0.58 9.38
CA GLU A 31 -13.46 1.43 8.97
C GLU A 31 -14.61 0.57 8.41
N LEU A 32 -15.81 1.16 8.32
CA LEU A 32 -16.97 0.47 7.75
C LEU A 32 -16.83 0.32 6.23
N SER A 33 -17.48 -0.71 5.69
CA SER A 33 -17.53 -0.93 4.25
C SER A 33 -18.10 0.29 3.52
N TYR A 34 -17.41 0.73 2.46
CA TYR A 34 -17.70 1.94 1.68
C TYR A 34 -17.48 3.26 2.43
N GLU A 35 -16.85 3.25 3.60
CA GLU A 35 -16.54 4.44 4.41
C GLU A 35 -15.08 4.43 4.89
N GLU A 36 -14.20 3.76 4.15
CA GLU A 36 -12.77 3.63 4.42
C GLU A 36 -11.99 4.89 4.01
N PHE A 37 -12.43 6.06 4.47
CA PHE A 37 -11.90 7.36 4.04
C PHE A 37 -10.45 7.56 4.50
N GLU A 38 -10.15 7.23 5.75
CA GLU A 38 -8.81 7.39 6.31
C GLU A 38 -7.85 6.33 5.76
N THR A 39 -8.33 5.09 5.59
CA THR A 39 -7.60 4.00 4.94
C THR A 39 -7.25 4.36 3.50
N SER A 40 -8.21 4.91 2.75
CA SER A 40 -7.98 5.36 1.38
C SER A 40 -6.96 6.50 1.34
N ALA A 41 -7.09 7.51 2.19
CA ALA A 41 -6.13 8.60 2.30
C ALA A 41 -4.71 8.11 2.64
N PHE A 42 -4.59 7.17 3.57
CA PHE A 42 -3.32 6.55 3.94
C PHE A 42 -2.66 5.80 2.78
N VAL A 43 -3.42 4.94 2.08
CA VAL A 43 -2.91 4.18 0.93
C VAL A 43 -2.50 5.11 -0.20
N LYS A 44 -3.30 6.15 -0.48
CA LYS A 44 -2.97 7.18 -1.47
C LYS A 44 -1.62 7.85 -1.16
N GLY A 45 -1.43 8.29 0.08
CA GLY A 45 -0.16 8.89 0.51
C GLY A 45 1.03 7.93 0.37
N LYS A 46 0.84 6.64 0.67
CA LYS A 46 1.88 5.62 0.44
C LYS A 46 2.25 5.46 -1.02
N LEU A 47 1.27 5.42 -1.93
CA LEU A 47 1.51 5.35 -3.37
C LEU A 47 2.24 6.61 -3.89
N GLU A 48 1.86 7.80 -3.42
CA GLU A 48 2.55 9.05 -3.76
C GLU A 48 4.02 9.04 -3.29
N THR A 49 4.31 8.55 -2.08
CA THR A 49 5.70 8.42 -1.60
C THR A 49 6.55 7.44 -2.41
N MET A 50 5.90 6.49 -3.09
CA MET A 50 6.56 5.56 -4.03
C MET A 50 6.77 6.19 -5.42
N GLY A 51 6.36 7.45 -5.63
CA GLY A 51 6.45 8.15 -6.91
C GLY A 51 5.34 7.80 -7.90
N LEU A 52 4.25 7.17 -7.44
CA LEU A 52 3.09 6.85 -8.26
C LEU A 52 2.06 7.99 -8.24
N SER A 53 1.12 7.97 -9.19
CA SER A 53 0.06 8.98 -9.33
C SER A 53 -1.32 8.36 -9.09
N PRO A 54 -1.69 8.07 -7.82
CA PRO A 54 -2.95 7.40 -7.50
C PRO A 54 -4.18 8.27 -7.80
N VAL A 55 -5.24 7.62 -8.31
CA VAL A 55 -6.54 8.22 -8.61
C VAL A 55 -7.61 7.58 -7.72
N VAL A 56 -8.39 8.43 -7.04
CA VAL A 56 -9.56 7.99 -6.25
C VAL A 56 -10.73 7.71 -7.18
N MET A 57 -11.41 6.59 -6.96
CA MET A 57 -12.60 6.19 -7.70
C MET A 57 -13.59 5.43 -6.81
N ALA A 58 -14.86 5.38 -7.22
CA ALA A 58 -15.91 4.64 -6.50
C ALA A 58 -15.94 4.94 -4.98
N LYS A 59 -15.95 6.24 -4.62
CA LYS A 59 -15.96 6.77 -3.25
C LYS A 59 -14.62 6.60 -2.49
N THR A 60 -14.20 5.38 -2.17
CA THR A 60 -12.99 5.09 -1.37
C THR A 60 -11.95 4.22 -2.09
N GLY A 61 -12.26 3.74 -3.32
CA GLY A 61 -11.34 2.95 -4.14
C GLY A 61 -10.18 3.77 -4.72
N LEU A 62 -9.09 3.09 -5.07
CA LEU A 62 -7.86 3.69 -5.62
C LEU A 62 -7.27 2.84 -6.76
N THR A 63 -6.69 3.50 -7.76
CA THR A 63 -5.80 2.90 -8.77
C THR A 63 -4.54 3.74 -8.93
N ALA A 64 -3.38 3.14 -9.19
CA ALA A 64 -2.10 3.82 -9.39
C ALA A 64 -1.28 3.17 -10.50
#